data_AF-A0A3B3Z8R0-F1
#
_entry.id   AF-A0A3B3Z8R0-F1
#
_cell.length_a   1.000
_cell.length_b   1.000
_cell.length_c   1.000
_cell.angle_alpha   90.00
_cell.angle_beta   90.00
_cell.angle_gamma   90.00
#
_symmetry.space_group_name_H-M   'P 1'
#
loop_
_entity.id
_entity.type
_entity.pdbx_description
1 polymer ?
#
loop_
_entity_poly.entity_id
_entity_poly.type
_entity_poly.pdbx_seq_one_letter_code
_entity_poly.pdbx_strand_id
1 'polypeptide(L)'
;MALTDADVQKQIKHMMAFIEQEAAEKVEEIDAKAEEEFNIEKGRLVQTQRVKIMEYYEKKEKQIEQHKKIQMSHLMNQARLKVLKARDDMIMGFYQLLESKVTVRCRQQDVAVVQAAVDKVIPIYKESVKMNIVVKIDPERFLPSDICGGIDVYNDNGKIKVSNTLERRLELITHQIIPEIRVALFGANPNRKFMD
;
A
#
# COMPACT_ATOMS: atom_id res chain seq x y z
N MET A 1 -6.48 -50.95 91.56
CA MET A 1 -5.06 -50.54 91.51
C MET A 1 -5.03 -49.17 90.86
N ALA A 2 -4.53 -48.15 91.57
CA ALA A 2 -4.31 -46.84 90.96
C ALA A 2 -3.19 -46.97 89.93
N LEU A 3 -3.35 -46.36 88.74
CA LEU A 3 -2.27 -46.31 87.75
C LEU A 3 -1.02 -45.70 88.39
N THR A 4 0.14 -46.26 88.08
CA THR A 4 1.40 -45.71 88.58
C THR A 4 1.71 -44.41 87.84
N ASP A 5 2.36 -43.46 88.52
CA ASP A 5 2.69 -42.14 87.96
C ASP A 5 3.54 -42.25 86.67
N ALA A 6 4.32 -43.34 86.55
CA ALA A 6 5.08 -43.68 85.34
C ALA A 6 4.20 -44.07 84.13
N ASP A 7 3.05 -44.72 84.37
CA ASP A 7 2.10 -45.07 83.31
C ASP A 7 1.33 -43.85 82.82
N VAL A 8 1.00 -42.92 83.73
CA VAL A 8 0.40 -41.62 83.41
C VAL A 8 1.37 -40.78 82.56
N GLN A 9 2.66 -40.72 82.93
CA GLN A 9 3.67 -40.02 82.11
C GLN A 9 3.84 -40.64 80.72
N LYS A 10 3.76 -41.97 80.58
CA LYS A 10 3.80 -42.64 79.28
C LYS A 10 2.59 -42.27 78.41
N GLN A 11 1.39 -42.21 78.99
CA GLN A 11 0.19 -41.77 78.26
C GLN A 11 0.27 -40.31 77.82
N ILE A 12 0.79 -39.42 78.66
CA ILE A 12 1.01 -38.00 78.29
C ILE A 12 2.01 -37.89 77.14
N LYS A 13 3.12 -38.62 77.18
CA LYS A 13 4.10 -38.66 76.08
C LYS A 13 3.49 -39.19 74.78
N HIS A 14 2.67 -40.23 74.86
CA HIS A 14 1.96 -40.77 73.71
C HIS A 14 0.96 -39.76 73.12
N MET A 15 0.21 -39.04 73.97
CA MET A 15 -0.68 -37.97 73.51
C MET A 15 0.08 -36.81 72.87
N MET A 16 1.23 -36.39 73.45
CA MET A 16 2.06 -35.34 72.85
C MET A 16 2.61 -35.76 71.48
N ALA A 17 3.09 -37.00 71.34
CA ALA A 17 3.57 -37.51 70.07
C ALA A 17 2.47 -37.59 69.00
N PHE A 18 1.23 -37.94 69.40
CA PHE A 18 0.09 -37.92 68.48
C PHE A 18 -0.24 -36.50 68.01
N ILE A 19 -0.23 -35.51 68.91
CA ILE A 19 -0.47 -34.10 68.55
C ILE A 19 0.64 -33.57 67.62
N GLU A 20 1.90 -33.92 67.88
CA GLU A 20 3.01 -33.54 66.99
C GLU A 20 2.90 -34.19 65.62
N GLN A 21 2.51 -35.47 65.54
CA GLN A 21 2.29 -36.16 64.26
C GLN A 21 1.11 -35.55 63.50
N GLU A 22 -0.02 -35.29 64.16
CA GLU A 22 -1.20 -34.68 63.53
C GLU A 22 -0.90 -33.26 63.04
N ALA A 23 -0.09 -32.49 63.79
CA ALA A 23 0.38 -31.19 63.35
C ALA A 23 1.31 -31.28 62.13
N ALA A 24 2.24 -32.25 62.11
CA ALA A 24 3.13 -32.47 60.98
C ALA A 24 2.38 -32.89 59.70
N GLU A 25 1.45 -33.83 59.81
CA GLU A 25 0.59 -34.25 58.69
C GLU A 25 -0.26 -33.08 58.17
N LYS A 26 -0.77 -32.22 59.06
CA LYS A 26 -1.50 -31.01 58.65
C LYS A 26 -0.65 -29.99 57.92
N VAL A 27 0.62 -29.82 58.31
CA VAL A 27 1.56 -28.94 57.60
C VAL A 27 1.84 -29.47 56.21
N GLU A 28 2.14 -30.76 56.07
CA GLU A 28 2.36 -31.38 54.75
C GLU A 28 1.13 -31.28 53.84
N GLU A 29 -0.08 -31.45 54.40
CA GLU A 29 -1.33 -31.29 53.64
C GLU A 29 -1.53 -29.85 53.14
N ILE A 30 -1.17 -28.85 53.95
CA ILE A 30 -1.27 -27.44 53.56
C ILE A 30 -0.25 -27.11 52.47
N ASP A 31 1.00 -27.56 52.61
CA ASP A 31 2.06 -27.30 51.64
C ASP A 31 1.76 -27.95 50.29
N ALA A 32 1.28 -29.20 50.29
CA ALA A 32 0.87 -29.90 49.07
C ALA A 32 -0.27 -29.18 48.35
N LYS A 33 -1.28 -28.71 49.09
CA LYS A 33 -2.40 -27.92 48.51
C LYS A 33 -1.94 -26.57 47.98
N ALA A 34 -1.05 -25.88 48.70
CA ALA A 34 -0.52 -24.59 48.26
C ALA A 34 0.26 -24.72 46.95
N GLU A 35 1.05 -25.79 46.80
CA GLU A 35 1.80 -26.06 45.57
C GLU A 35 0.87 -26.43 44.40
N GLU A 36 -0.17 -27.24 44.66
CA GLU A 36 -1.18 -27.56 43.65
C GLU A 36 -1.93 -26.31 43.16
N GLU A 37 -2.43 -25.48 44.08
CA GLU A 37 -3.12 -24.23 43.75
C GLU A 37 -2.22 -23.25 42.99
N PHE A 38 -0.95 -23.11 43.40
CA PHE A 38 0.02 -22.27 42.70
C PHE A 38 0.22 -22.71 41.25
N ASN A 39 0.37 -24.02 41.02
CA ASN A 39 0.58 -24.57 39.69
C ASN A 39 -0.66 -24.39 38.80
N ILE A 40 -1.86 -24.58 39.35
CA ILE A 40 -3.12 -24.35 38.64
C ILE A 40 -3.25 -22.88 38.23
N GLU A 41 -3.05 -21.96 39.16
CA GLU A 41 -3.26 -20.53 38.91
C GLU A 41 -2.20 -19.95 37.96
N LYS A 42 -0.94 -20.38 38.10
CA LYS A 42 0.13 -20.08 37.15
C LYS A 42 -0.21 -20.58 35.75
N GLY A 43 -0.71 -21.82 35.63
CA GLY A 43 -1.16 -22.40 34.37
C GLY A 43 -2.27 -21.57 33.74
N ARG A 44 -3.30 -21.20 34.53
CA ARG A 44 -4.42 -20.37 34.10
C ARG A 44 -3.97 -19.02 33.56
N LEU A 45 -3.07 -18.33 34.26
CA LEU A 45 -2.57 -17.03 33.86
C LEU A 45 -1.78 -17.10 32.54
N VAL A 46 -0.89 -18.09 32.42
CA VAL A 46 -0.09 -18.30 31.20
C VAL A 46 -0.98 -18.63 30.02
N GLN A 47 -1.94 -19.54 30.16
CA GLN A 47 -2.86 -19.88 29.07
C GLN A 47 -3.72 -18.69 28.64
N THR A 48 -4.25 -17.93 29.60
CA THR A 48 -5.02 -16.71 29.32
C THR A 48 -4.23 -15.71 28.50
N GLN A 49 -2.96 -15.47 28.87
CA GLN A 49 -2.11 -14.54 28.11
C GLN A 49 -1.68 -15.10 26.76
N ARG A 50 -1.41 -16.41 26.65
CA ARG A 50 -1.10 -17.07 25.38
C ARG A 50 -2.23 -16.90 24.37
N VAL A 51 -3.49 -17.08 24.77
CA VAL A 51 -4.64 -16.87 23.89
C VAL A 51 -4.70 -15.43 23.40
N LYS A 52 -4.53 -14.44 24.29
CA LYS A 52 -4.49 -13.02 23.90
C LYS A 52 -3.39 -12.70 22.90
N ILE A 53 -2.20 -13.27 23.11
CA ILE A 53 -1.06 -13.11 22.20
C ILE A 53 -1.38 -13.74 20.84
N MET A 54 -1.94 -14.96 20.82
CA MET A 54 -2.34 -15.62 19.58
C MET A 54 -3.39 -14.80 18.81
N GLU A 55 -4.44 -14.32 19.47
CA GLU A 55 -5.46 -13.47 18.84
C GLU A 55 -4.88 -12.15 18.28
N TYR A 56 -3.93 -11.54 19.00
CA TYR A 56 -3.25 -10.33 18.54
C TYR A 56 -2.46 -10.58 17.25
N TYR A 57 -1.67 -11.66 17.21
CA TYR A 57 -0.88 -12.02 16.03
C TYR A 57 -1.76 -12.46 14.86
N GLU A 58 -2.85 -13.19 15.10
CA GLU A 58 -3.78 -13.59 14.05
C GLU A 58 -4.44 -12.37 13.38
N LYS A 59 -4.87 -11.37 14.17
CA LYS A 59 -5.40 -10.10 13.64
C LYS A 59 -4.34 -9.36 12.83
N LYS A 60 -3.11 -9.30 13.32
CA LYS A 60 -2.00 -8.61 12.66
C LYS A 60 -1.62 -9.29 11.34
N GLU A 61 -1.65 -10.62 11.28
CA GLU A 61 -1.38 -11.39 10.07
C GLU A 61 -2.45 -11.13 9.01
N LYS A 62 -3.74 -11.19 9.37
CA LYS A 62 -4.85 -10.87 8.46
C LYS A 62 -4.75 -9.45 7.91
N GLN A 63 -4.39 -8.47 8.75
CA GLN A 63 -4.20 -7.09 8.32
C GLN A 63 -3.05 -6.94 7.32
N ILE A 64 -1.92 -7.62 7.57
CA ILE A 64 -0.77 -7.63 6.66
C ILE A 64 -1.14 -8.27 5.31
N GLU A 65 -1.89 -9.37 5.33
CA GLU A 65 -2.31 -10.04 4.10
C GLU A 65 -3.24 -9.16 3.25
N GLN A 66 -4.22 -8.51 3.88
CA GLN A 66 -5.10 -7.56 3.21
C GLN A 66 -4.31 -6.38 2.64
N HIS A 67 -3.39 -5.81 3.42
CA HIS A 67 -2.57 -4.69 2.98
C HIS A 67 -1.68 -5.08 1.78
N LYS A 68 -1.08 -6.27 1.79
CA LYS A 68 -0.33 -6.81 0.64
C LYS A 68 -1.21 -6.94 -0.61
N LYS A 69 -2.44 -7.45 -0.48
CA LYS A 69 -3.39 -7.56 -1.60
C LYS A 69 -3.76 -6.19 -2.17
N ILE A 70 -4.01 -5.20 -1.31
CA ILE A 70 -4.32 -3.82 -1.71
C ILE A 70 -3.11 -3.18 -2.39
N GLN A 71 -1.90 -3.35 -1.85
CA GLN A 71 -0.69 -2.81 -2.46
C GLN A 71 -0.45 -3.40 -3.85
N MET A 72 -0.62 -4.72 -4.00
CA MET A 72 -0.44 -5.39 -5.28
C MET A 72 -1.47 -4.92 -6.31
N SER A 73 -2.74 -4.82 -5.92
CA SER A 73 -3.79 -4.31 -6.81
C SER A 73 -3.57 -2.83 -7.17
N HIS A 74 -3.13 -2.02 -6.23
CA HIS A 74 -2.78 -0.61 -6.46
C HIS A 74 -1.64 -0.47 -7.46
N LEU A 75 -0.56 -1.25 -7.30
CA LEU A 75 0.58 -1.24 -8.23
C LEU A 75 0.16 -1.64 -9.64
N MET A 76 -0.62 -2.71 -9.77
CA MET A 76 -1.13 -3.18 -11.06
C MET A 76 -2.06 -2.15 -11.72
N ASN A 77 -2.96 -1.54 -10.95
CA ASN A 77 -3.83 -0.49 -11.47
C ASN A 77 -3.04 0.76 -11.90
N GLN A 78 -2.02 1.15 -11.14
CA GLN A 78 -1.14 2.27 -11.49
C GLN A 78 -0.41 2.00 -12.81
N ALA A 79 0.14 0.79 -12.99
CA ALA A 79 0.78 0.38 -14.25
C ALA A 79 -0.22 0.40 -15.42
N ARG A 80 -1.44 -0.11 -15.21
CA ARG A 80 -2.52 -0.09 -16.19
C ARG A 80 -2.88 1.33 -16.62
N LEU A 81 -3.05 2.24 -15.65
CA LEU A 81 -3.38 3.65 -15.92
C LEU A 81 -2.27 4.37 -16.67
N LYS A 82 -0.99 4.07 -16.39
CA LYS A 82 0.14 4.64 -17.14
C LYS A 82 0.08 4.26 -18.63
N VAL A 83 -0.17 2.99 -18.95
CA VAL A 83 -0.31 2.52 -20.34
C VAL A 83 -1.51 3.16 -21.03
N LEU A 84 -2.65 3.29 -20.33
CA LEU A 84 -3.85 3.94 -20.89
C LEU A 84 -3.61 5.42 -21.17
N LYS A 85 -2.96 6.15 -20.26
CA LYS A 85 -2.60 7.56 -20.48
C LYS A 85 -1.67 7.73 -21.67
N ALA A 86 -0.61 6.92 -21.76
CA ALA A 86 0.32 6.97 -22.89
C ALA A 86 -0.39 6.67 -24.23
N ARG A 87 -1.34 5.73 -24.22
CA ARG A 87 -2.20 5.43 -25.37
C ARG A 87 -3.03 6.65 -25.78
N ASP A 88 -3.72 7.29 -24.84
CA ASP A 88 -4.57 8.46 -25.14
C ASP A 88 -3.73 9.63 -25.65
N ASP A 89 -2.56 9.87 -25.04
CA ASP A 89 -1.64 10.92 -25.47
C ASP A 89 -1.13 10.69 -26.90
N MET A 90 -0.86 9.44 -27.28
CA MET A 90 -0.49 9.09 -28.66
C MET A 90 -1.63 9.25 -29.64
N ILE A 91 -2.84 8.80 -29.30
CA ILE A 91 -4.02 8.93 -30.16
C ILE A 91 -4.31 10.41 -30.44
N MET A 92 -4.29 11.25 -29.41
CA MET A 92 -4.47 12.69 -29.56
C MET A 92 -3.38 13.31 -30.46
N GLY A 93 -2.12 12.89 -30.28
CA GLY A 93 -1.02 13.32 -31.15
C GLY A 93 -1.20 12.89 -32.61
N PHE A 94 -1.65 11.66 -32.86
CA PHE A 94 -1.86 11.13 -34.22
C PHE A 94 -3.05 11.81 -34.90
N TYR A 95 -4.13 12.10 -34.19
CA TYR A 95 -5.25 12.87 -34.74
C TYR A 95 -4.89 14.32 -35.08
N GLN A 96 -3.85 14.88 -34.45
CA GLN A 96 -3.37 16.21 -34.82
C GLN A 96 -2.46 16.20 -36.05
N LEU A 97 -1.66 15.14 -36.26
CA LEU A 97 -0.83 15.02 -37.47
C LEU A 97 -1.60 14.50 -38.69
N LEU A 98 -2.55 13.58 -38.52
CA LEU A 98 -3.26 12.90 -39.63
C LEU A 98 -2.33 12.35 -40.73
N GLU A 99 -1.16 11.85 -40.35
CA GLU A 99 -0.18 11.30 -41.28
C GLU A 99 -0.10 9.76 -41.22
N SER A 100 0.41 9.15 -42.29
CA SER A 100 0.58 7.70 -42.42
C SER A 100 1.88 7.17 -41.79
N LYS A 101 2.87 8.03 -41.57
CA LYS A 101 4.14 7.69 -40.94
C LYS A 101 4.48 8.71 -39.88
N VAL A 102 4.71 8.23 -38.66
CA VAL A 102 5.00 9.10 -37.51
C VAL A 102 6.17 8.56 -36.71
N THR A 103 6.99 9.48 -36.22
CA THR A 103 8.12 9.19 -35.34
C THR A 103 7.83 9.73 -33.95
N VAL A 104 7.92 8.88 -32.94
CA VAL A 104 7.58 9.19 -31.55
C VAL A 104 8.87 9.34 -30.73
N ARG A 105 8.98 10.45 -30.00
CA ARG A 105 10.04 10.69 -29.00
C ARG A 105 9.44 10.66 -27.61
N CYS A 106 10.07 9.88 -26.74
CA CYS A 106 9.69 9.74 -25.34
C CYS A 106 10.94 9.81 -24.45
N ARG A 107 10.75 9.72 -23.14
CA ARG A 107 11.84 9.61 -22.17
C ARG A 107 12.35 8.16 -22.14
N GLN A 108 13.63 7.98 -21.83
CA GLN A 108 14.27 6.65 -21.80
C GLN A 108 13.55 5.64 -20.87
N GLN A 109 12.95 6.13 -19.77
CA GLN A 109 12.22 5.29 -18.81
C GLN A 109 10.86 4.80 -19.33
N ASP A 110 10.27 5.51 -20.30
CA ASP A 110 8.91 5.27 -20.78
C ASP A 110 8.87 4.43 -22.06
N VAL A 111 10.02 4.10 -22.65
CA VAL A 111 10.12 3.35 -23.92
C VAL A 111 9.32 2.05 -23.89
N ALA A 112 9.41 1.29 -22.79
CA ALA A 112 8.67 0.03 -22.64
C ALA A 112 7.15 0.25 -22.61
N VAL A 113 6.69 1.31 -21.96
CA VAL A 113 5.26 1.66 -21.84
C VAL A 113 4.72 2.15 -23.19
N VAL A 114 5.50 3.00 -23.88
CA VAL A 114 5.15 3.53 -25.19
C VAL A 114 5.08 2.40 -26.22
N GLN A 115 6.06 1.49 -26.25
CA GLN A 115 6.03 0.35 -27.16
C GLN A 115 4.77 -0.51 -26.99
N ALA A 116 4.43 -0.87 -25.74
CA ALA A 116 3.22 -1.65 -25.46
C ALA A 116 1.92 -0.90 -25.79
N ALA A 117 1.94 0.43 -25.75
CA ALA A 117 0.81 1.25 -26.14
C ALA A 117 0.71 1.42 -27.65
N VAL A 118 1.82 1.48 -28.40
CA VAL A 118 1.83 1.56 -29.88
C VAL A 118 1.09 0.37 -30.50
N ASP A 119 1.35 -0.84 -30.02
CA ASP A 119 0.70 -2.06 -30.51
C ASP A 119 -0.84 -1.99 -30.39
N LYS A 120 -1.33 -1.30 -29.35
CA LYS A 120 -2.76 -1.10 -29.10
C LYS A 120 -3.34 0.07 -29.87
N VAL A 121 -2.55 1.10 -30.16
CA VAL A 121 -3.02 2.33 -30.85
C VAL A 121 -3.26 2.08 -32.34
N ILE A 122 -2.42 1.28 -33.00
CA ILE A 122 -2.52 0.98 -34.43
C ILE A 122 -3.94 0.53 -34.87
N PRO A 123 -4.58 -0.47 -34.23
CA PRO A 123 -5.92 -0.90 -34.64
C PRO A 123 -6.98 0.18 -34.46
N ILE A 124 -6.92 0.94 -33.36
CA ILE A 124 -7.92 1.99 -33.04
C ILE A 124 -7.82 3.12 -34.06
N TYR A 125 -6.59 3.56 -34.35
CA TYR A 125 -6.37 4.63 -35.31
C TYR A 125 -6.81 4.22 -36.72
N LYS A 126 -6.59 2.94 -37.08
CA LYS A 126 -7.07 2.37 -38.34
C LYS A 126 -8.59 2.32 -38.42
N GLU A 127 -9.29 2.03 -37.32
CA GLU A 127 -10.75 2.04 -37.27
C GLU A 127 -11.32 3.46 -37.41
N SER A 128 -10.73 4.44 -36.71
CA SER A 128 -11.20 5.82 -36.70
C SER A 128 -10.90 6.59 -37.99
N VAL A 129 -9.68 6.48 -38.53
CA VAL A 129 -9.20 7.30 -39.65
C VAL A 129 -9.22 6.53 -40.98
N LYS A 130 -9.42 5.20 -40.95
CA LYS A 130 -9.38 4.30 -42.13
C LYS A 130 -8.06 4.35 -42.90
N MET A 131 -7.00 4.89 -42.30
CA MET A 131 -5.66 4.96 -42.85
C MET A 131 -4.71 4.05 -42.08
N ASN A 132 -3.75 3.44 -42.77
CA ASN A 132 -2.69 2.68 -42.12
C ASN A 132 -1.61 3.65 -41.58
N ILE A 133 -1.20 3.44 -40.33
CA ILE A 133 -0.15 4.22 -39.68
C ILE A 133 1.05 3.33 -39.36
N VAL A 134 2.25 3.81 -39.70
CA VAL A 134 3.52 3.22 -39.29
C VAL A 134 4.14 4.12 -38.23
N VAL A 135 4.21 3.60 -37.00
CA VAL A 135 4.77 4.31 -35.85
C VAL A 135 6.19 3.80 -35.61
N LYS A 136 7.17 4.70 -35.59
CA LYS A 136 8.56 4.40 -35.21
C LYS A 136 8.91 5.15 -33.93
N ILE A 137 9.56 4.49 -32.98
CA ILE A 137 10.14 5.15 -31.81
C ILE A 137 11.58 5.49 -32.16
N ASP A 138 11.99 6.74 -31.94
CA ASP A 138 13.37 7.21 -32.17
C ASP A 138 14.28 6.72 -31.03
N PRO A 139 15.26 5.83 -31.29
CA PRO A 139 16.12 5.26 -30.24
C PRO A 139 17.33 6.13 -29.90
N GLU A 140 17.60 7.19 -30.68
CA GLU A 140 18.80 8.03 -30.52
C GLU A 140 18.46 9.39 -29.89
N ARG A 141 17.23 9.89 -30.10
CA ARG A 141 16.81 11.21 -29.59
C ARG A 141 15.64 11.07 -28.63
N PHE A 142 15.96 10.93 -27.35
CA PHE A 142 14.99 10.95 -26.26
C PHE A 142 14.68 12.37 -25.77
N LEU A 143 13.54 12.50 -25.08
CA LEU A 143 13.23 13.70 -24.31
C LEU A 143 14.21 13.83 -23.12
N PRO A 144 14.58 15.07 -22.74
CA PRO A 144 15.44 15.30 -21.59
C PRO A 144 14.82 14.75 -20.30
N SER A 145 15.68 14.35 -19.36
CA SER A 145 15.26 13.71 -18.10
C SER A 145 14.50 14.63 -17.15
N ASP A 146 14.63 15.94 -17.34
CA ASP A 146 13.99 17.02 -16.55
C ASP A 146 12.48 17.10 -16.78
N ILE A 147 12.02 16.66 -17.97
CA ILE A 147 10.60 16.71 -18.31
C ILE A 147 9.82 15.67 -17.50
N CYS A 148 8.71 16.09 -16.91
CA CYS A 148 7.84 15.24 -16.09
C CYS A 148 7.25 14.04 -16.86
N GLY A 149 7.10 14.16 -18.17
CA GLY A 149 6.71 13.09 -19.08
C GLY A 149 5.88 13.56 -20.28
N GLY A 150 5.29 12.59 -20.97
CA GLY A 150 4.52 12.77 -22.18
C GLY A 150 5.32 12.46 -23.43
N ILE A 151 4.76 12.81 -24.59
CA ILE A 151 5.24 12.31 -25.88
C ILE A 151 5.29 13.44 -26.91
N ASP A 152 6.37 13.48 -27.67
CA ASP A 152 6.48 14.33 -28.86
C ASP A 152 6.33 13.46 -30.11
N VAL A 153 5.40 13.84 -30.99
CA VAL A 153 5.16 13.17 -32.28
C VAL A 153 5.67 14.03 -33.42
N TYR A 154 6.46 13.43 -34.30
CA TYR A 154 7.03 14.05 -35.49
C TYR A 154 6.48 13.38 -36.75
N ASN A 155 6.40 14.14 -37.84
CA ASN A 155 6.15 13.58 -39.16
C ASN A 155 7.38 12.86 -39.75
N ASP A 156 7.19 12.15 -40.87
CA ASP A 156 8.27 11.44 -41.59
C ASP A 156 9.43 12.39 -41.96
N ASN A 157 9.10 13.66 -42.25
CA ASN A 157 10.07 14.69 -42.63
C ASN A 157 10.71 15.42 -41.43
N GLY A 158 10.29 15.15 -40.19
CA GLY A 158 10.75 15.84 -38.98
C GLY A 158 10.45 17.34 -38.90
N LYS A 159 9.65 17.90 -39.82
CA LYS A 159 9.31 19.34 -39.88
C LYS A 159 8.13 19.71 -38.98
N ILE A 160 7.11 18.85 -38.94
CA ILE A 160 5.91 19.09 -38.14
C ILE A 160 6.10 18.32 -36.84
N LYS A 161 6.05 19.05 -35.73
CA LYS A 161 6.17 18.52 -34.37
C LYS A 161 4.89 18.84 -33.61
N VAL A 162 4.24 17.80 -33.09
CA VAL A 162 3.19 17.93 -32.10
C VAL A 162 3.76 17.51 -30.76
N SER A 163 3.84 18.48 -29.83
CA SER A 163 4.35 18.23 -28.48
C SER A 163 3.17 18.01 -27.53
N ASN A 164 2.99 16.77 -27.08
CA ASN A 164 1.97 16.40 -26.10
C ASN A 164 2.64 16.02 -24.77
N THR A 165 3.57 16.87 -24.30
CA THR A 165 4.18 16.77 -22.97
C THR A 165 3.25 17.38 -21.92
N LEU A 166 3.40 16.95 -20.66
CA LEU A 166 2.61 17.51 -19.57
C LEU A 166 2.84 19.02 -19.41
N GLU A 167 4.09 19.46 -19.52
CA GLU A 167 4.45 20.88 -19.46
C GLU A 167 3.77 21.67 -20.57
N ARG A 168 3.78 21.17 -21.81
CA ARG A 168 3.14 21.89 -22.92
C ARG A 168 1.64 22.02 -22.73
N ARG A 169 0.98 20.96 -22.24
CA ARG A 169 -0.45 21.02 -21.89
C ARG A 169 -0.72 22.02 -20.78
N LEU A 170 0.12 22.03 -19.74
CA LEU A 170 0.00 22.97 -18.63
C LEU A 170 0.18 24.40 -19.11
N GLU A 171 1.16 24.69 -19.96
CA GLU A 171 1.37 26.01 -20.56
C GLU A 171 0.15 26.46 -21.38
N LEU A 172 -0.40 25.59 -22.22
CA LEU A 172 -1.58 25.88 -23.04
C LEU A 172 -2.79 26.22 -22.17
N ILE A 173 -3.03 25.43 -21.13
CA ILE A 173 -4.11 25.68 -20.15
C ILE A 173 -3.83 26.97 -19.37
N THR A 174 -2.59 27.19 -18.94
CA THR A 174 -2.21 28.37 -18.18
C THR A 174 -2.46 29.64 -18.99
N HIS A 175 -2.15 29.66 -20.29
CA HIS A 175 -2.47 30.81 -21.14
C HIS A 175 -3.99 31.07 -21.27
N GLN A 176 -4.81 30.03 -21.26
CA GLN A 176 -6.27 30.16 -21.32
C GLN A 176 -6.85 30.63 -19.97
N ILE A 177 -6.34 30.12 -18.86
CA ILE A 177 -6.87 30.35 -17.50
C ILE A 177 -6.19 31.55 -16.80
N ILE A 178 -5.08 32.07 -17.32
CA ILE A 178 -4.38 33.26 -16.79
C ILE A 178 -5.32 34.46 -16.51
N PRO A 179 -6.29 34.79 -17.39
CA PRO A 179 -7.21 35.89 -17.12
C PRO A 179 -8.06 35.63 -15.88
N GLU A 180 -8.52 34.40 -15.69
CA GLU A 180 -9.31 33.99 -14.52
C GLU A 180 -8.46 34.00 -13.25
N ILE A 181 -7.23 33.48 -13.30
CA ILE A 181 -6.29 33.51 -12.17
C ILE A 181 -5.99 34.97 -11.77
N ARG A 182 -5.76 35.85 -12.74
CA ARG A 182 -5.53 37.28 -12.46
C ARG A 182 -6.74 37.91 -11.75
N VAL A 183 -7.96 37.63 -12.23
CA VAL A 183 -9.18 38.14 -11.59
C VAL A 183 -9.36 37.57 -10.19
N ALA A 184 -9.06 36.30 -9.97
CA ALA A 184 -9.15 35.66 -8.66
C ALA A 184 -8.12 36.20 -7.65
N LEU A 185 -6.89 36.49 -8.09
CA LEU A 185 -5.81 36.98 -7.23
C LEU A 185 -5.85 38.49 -6.97
N PHE A 186 -6.14 39.28 -8.01
CA PHE A 186 -6.04 40.75 -7.96
C PHE A 186 -7.40 41.46 -8.03
N GLY A 187 -8.48 40.70 -8.08
CA GLY A 187 -9.84 41.22 -8.27
C GLY A 187 -10.15 41.57 -9.73
N ALA A 188 -11.44 41.79 -10.00
CA ALA A 188 -11.90 42.23 -11.30
C ALA A 188 -11.44 43.66 -11.59
N ASN A 189 -11.12 43.94 -12.86
CA ASN A 189 -10.72 45.29 -13.26
C ASN A 189 -11.94 46.25 -13.17
N PRO A 190 -11.91 47.27 -12.30
CA PRO A 190 -13.05 48.20 -12.13
C PRO A 190 -13.37 49.00 -13.40
N ASN A 191 -12.41 49.12 -14.33
CA ASN A 191 -12.60 49.83 -15.60
C ASN A 191 -13.13 48.93 -16.73
N ARG A 192 -13.20 47.60 -16.56
CA ARG A 192 -13.73 46.69 -17.58
C ARG A 192 -15.24 46.56 -17.40
N LYS A 193 -16.02 47.31 -18.18
CA LYS A 193 -17.49 47.35 -18.12
C LYS A 193 -18.19 46.27 -18.95
N PHE A 194 -17.53 45.72 -19.97
CA PHE A 194 -18.11 44.73 -20.88
C PHE A 194 -17.22 43.48 -20.96
N MET A 195 -17.85 42.31 -21.03
CA MET A 195 -17.21 40.99 -21.04
C MET A 195 -17.33 40.29 -22.40
N ASP A 196 -17.86 41.00 -23.40
CA ASP A 196 -18.04 40.51 -24.78
C ASP A 196 -16.72 40.46 -25.56
#